data_AF-A0A0C3QM27-F1
#
_entry.id   AF-A0A0C3QM27-F1
#
_cell.length_a   1.000
_cell.length_b   1.000
_cell.length_c   1.000
_cell.angle_alpha   90.00
_cell.angle_beta   90.00
_cell.angle_gamma   90.00
#
_symmetry.space_group_name_H-M   'P 1'
#
loop_
_entity.id
_entity.type
_entity.pdbx_description
1 polymer ?
#
loop_
_entity_poly.entity_id
_entity_poly.type
_entity_poly.pdbx_seq_one_letter_code
_entity_poly.pdbx_strand_id
1 'polypeptide(L)'
;MPRITNLCALLLAATLVFAAKKKEEVEETPETLVPLRTHSIYAPYVDQDLQNRWFDFGGEAYVNTNKHIRLTQDRQSETGWLWSRLPLTPANYQIDIEFKISGGSGHLFGDGMAIWLTKSRAEYGTVFGSKDKFEGVGIFLDTYANARHSYSFPRIMAMIGDGRTSYDLGSDGEKNSAGACSASIRRNDIKTMIRIRYKKDKGLEVLLQYKGWDEWTPCFEIKNMTLPTMPYLGMTAITGEVHDAHDIISIASNSIVLNPPNLQMDESVKKGRKSPFSASKEGEGSWFGTLFKLILLGGVVAGAYQAYLKFFLKGMNKRF
;
A
#
# COMPACT_ATOMS: atom_id res chain seq x y z
N MET A 1 77.86 18.45 -22.63
CA MET A 1 78.13 17.27 -23.50
C MET A 1 77.35 16.06 -22.95
N PRO A 2 76.95 15.08 -23.80
CA PRO A 2 75.81 14.14 -23.60
C PRO A 2 76.21 12.85 -22.81
N ARG A 3 75.35 11.86 -22.49
CA ARG A 3 74.05 11.34 -23.01
C ARG A 3 73.04 11.09 -21.84
N ILE A 4 71.71 11.16 -21.98
CA ILE A 4 70.71 10.33 -22.71
C ILE A 4 70.71 8.84 -22.32
N THR A 5 69.69 8.40 -21.55
CA THR A 5 68.89 7.17 -21.76
C THR A 5 67.62 7.17 -20.88
N ASN A 6 66.62 6.36 -21.27
CA ASN A 6 65.39 6.02 -20.53
C ASN A 6 64.27 7.08 -20.43
N LEU A 7 63.77 7.49 -21.60
CA LEU A 7 62.45 8.11 -21.77
C LEU A 7 61.62 7.33 -22.81
N CYS A 8 61.05 6.17 -22.45
CA CYS A 8 60.06 5.42 -23.26
C CYS A 8 59.45 4.22 -22.47
N ALA A 9 58.47 4.47 -21.58
CA ALA A 9 57.68 3.38 -20.96
C ALA A 9 56.35 3.79 -20.27
N LEU A 10 56.05 5.09 -20.08
CA LEU A 10 55.07 5.54 -19.06
C LEU A 10 53.98 6.51 -19.56
N LEU A 11 53.64 6.47 -20.85
CA LEU A 11 52.61 7.35 -21.46
C LEU A 11 51.56 6.60 -22.30
N LEU A 12 51.31 5.32 -22.00
CA LEU A 12 50.36 4.47 -22.75
C LEU A 12 49.34 3.73 -21.87
N ALA A 13 49.14 4.20 -20.64
CA ALA A 13 48.21 3.60 -19.67
C ALA A 13 47.43 4.65 -18.84
N ALA A 14 46.85 5.64 -19.51
CA ALA A 14 46.04 6.69 -18.86
C ALA A 14 44.81 7.15 -19.67
N THR A 15 44.28 6.29 -20.54
CA THR A 15 42.95 6.46 -21.17
C THR A 15 42.08 5.23 -20.94
N LEU A 16 42.11 4.69 -19.71
CA LEU A 16 41.04 3.81 -19.25
C LEU A 16 39.75 4.63 -19.18
N VAL A 17 38.88 4.35 -20.15
CA VAL A 17 37.54 4.92 -20.28
C VAL A 17 36.80 4.70 -18.97
N PHE A 18 36.63 5.77 -18.18
CA PHE A 18 35.63 5.83 -17.13
C PHE A 18 34.25 5.87 -17.80
N ALA A 19 33.81 4.71 -18.27
CA ALA A 19 32.42 4.45 -18.60
C ALA A 19 31.64 4.46 -17.27
N ALA A 20 31.30 5.66 -16.82
CA ALA A 20 30.40 5.84 -15.70
C ALA A 20 29.10 5.13 -16.05
N LYS A 21 28.85 3.96 -15.42
CA LYS A 21 27.53 3.33 -15.41
C LYS A 21 26.57 4.33 -14.77
N LYS A 22 25.92 5.13 -15.60
CA LYS A 22 24.76 5.91 -15.20
C LYS A 22 23.73 4.89 -14.70
N LYS A 23 23.58 4.81 -13.38
CA LYS A 23 22.50 4.06 -12.76
C LYS A 23 21.22 4.70 -13.30
N GLU A 24 20.43 3.96 -14.07
CA GLU A 24 19.08 4.40 -14.41
C GLU A 24 18.31 4.47 -13.09
N GLU A 25 18.16 5.69 -12.57
CA GLU A 25 17.02 6.01 -11.72
C GLU A 25 15.80 5.81 -12.58
N VAL A 26 15.14 4.66 -12.39
CA VAL A 26 13.78 4.46 -12.86
C VAL A 26 12.95 5.52 -12.16
N GLU A 27 12.50 6.52 -12.92
CA GLU A 27 11.60 7.57 -12.44
C GLU A 27 10.32 6.89 -11.94
N GLU A 28 10.20 6.71 -10.62
CA GLU A 28 9.02 6.09 -10.03
C GLU A 28 7.83 7.02 -10.23
N THR A 29 6.94 6.64 -11.15
CA THR A 29 5.66 7.31 -11.40
C THR A 29 4.93 7.53 -10.08
N PRO A 30 4.65 8.78 -9.65
CA PRO A 30 4.08 9.04 -8.33
C PRO A 30 2.77 8.27 -8.10
N GLU A 31 2.71 7.50 -7.02
CA GLU A 31 1.58 6.60 -6.73
C GLU A 31 0.64 7.22 -5.69
N THR A 32 -0.66 7.12 -5.91
CA THR A 32 -1.68 7.49 -4.91
C THR A 32 -2.49 6.26 -4.53
N LEU A 33 -2.56 5.99 -3.22
CA LEU A 33 -3.36 4.92 -2.65
C LEU A 33 -4.77 5.42 -2.37
N VAL A 34 -5.78 4.74 -2.93
CA VAL A 34 -7.20 5.03 -2.68
C VAL A 34 -7.84 3.86 -1.92
N PRO A 35 -8.36 4.05 -0.69
CA PRO A 35 -8.87 2.97 0.14
C PRO A 35 -10.05 2.19 -0.47
N LEU A 36 -9.98 0.86 -0.39
CA LEU A 36 -11.00 -0.08 -0.86
C LEU A 36 -11.75 -0.67 0.34
N ARG A 37 -12.80 0.04 0.79
CA ARG A 37 -13.63 -0.41 1.92
C ARG A 37 -14.23 -1.82 1.72
N THR A 38 -14.49 -2.21 0.48
CA THR A 38 -15.05 -3.53 0.14
C THR A 38 -14.06 -4.70 0.31
N HIS A 39 -12.77 -4.40 0.52
CA HIS A 39 -11.69 -5.36 0.71
C HIS A 39 -10.84 -5.02 1.94
N SER A 40 -11.39 -4.23 2.86
CA SER A 40 -10.71 -3.84 4.11
C SER A 40 -11.57 -4.24 5.30
N ILE A 41 -10.94 -4.74 6.36
CA ILE A 41 -11.61 -5.18 7.58
C ILE A 41 -10.78 -4.85 8.81
N TYR A 42 -11.44 -4.45 9.88
CA TYR A 42 -10.86 -4.04 11.16
C TYR A 42 -11.93 -4.18 12.25
N ALA A 43 -11.52 -4.19 13.52
CA ALA A 43 -12.46 -4.23 14.64
C ALA A 43 -13.33 -2.95 14.70
N PRO A 44 -14.67 -3.05 14.94
CA PRO A 44 -15.43 -4.27 15.14
C PRO A 44 -15.71 -5.02 13.83
N TYR A 45 -15.43 -6.33 13.78
CA TYR A 45 -15.47 -7.11 12.54
C TYR A 45 -16.87 -7.51 12.05
N VAL A 46 -17.93 -7.36 12.88
CA VAL A 46 -19.31 -7.68 12.51
C VAL A 46 -20.16 -6.42 12.41
N ASP A 47 -21.07 -6.40 11.45
CA ASP A 47 -22.05 -5.33 11.21
C ASP A 47 -23.35 -5.63 11.99
N GLN A 48 -24.26 -6.38 11.38
CA GLN A 48 -25.55 -6.81 11.95
C GLN A 48 -25.63 -8.34 11.89
N ASP A 49 -26.44 -8.94 12.78
CA ASP A 49 -26.71 -10.39 12.82
C ASP A 49 -25.46 -11.29 12.86
N LEU A 50 -24.38 -10.80 13.51
CA LEU A 50 -23.06 -11.44 13.59
C LEU A 50 -22.38 -11.69 12.22
N GLN A 51 -22.82 -11.01 11.17
CA GLN A 51 -22.28 -11.08 9.81
C GLN A 51 -21.39 -9.86 9.50
N ASN A 52 -20.42 -10.02 8.61
CA ASN A 52 -19.71 -8.90 7.99
C ASN A 52 -20.32 -8.63 6.60
N ARG A 53 -20.44 -7.36 6.18
CA ARG A 53 -21.01 -6.99 4.88
C ARG A 53 -20.15 -7.43 3.68
N TRP A 54 -18.83 -7.41 3.83
CA TRP A 54 -17.86 -7.51 2.74
C TRP A 54 -17.06 -8.81 2.72
N PHE A 55 -17.03 -9.55 3.83
CA PHE A 55 -16.33 -10.82 3.97
C PHE A 55 -17.27 -11.92 4.48
N ASP A 56 -17.04 -13.15 4.03
CA ASP A 56 -17.58 -14.36 4.64
C ASP A 56 -16.46 -15.08 5.39
N PHE A 57 -16.80 -15.77 6.48
CA PHE A 57 -15.92 -16.69 7.18
C PHE A 57 -16.61 -18.06 7.35
N GLY A 58 -15.83 -19.11 7.55
CA GLY A 58 -16.36 -20.46 7.74
C GLY A 58 -15.29 -21.50 8.04
N GLY A 59 -15.72 -22.76 8.16
CA GLY A 59 -14.96 -23.82 8.79
C GLY A 59 -14.93 -23.60 10.30
N GLU A 60 -13.78 -23.85 10.92
CA GLU A 60 -13.53 -23.58 12.34
C GLU A 60 -13.27 -22.09 12.63
N ALA A 61 -13.27 -21.24 11.60
CA ALA A 61 -13.03 -19.81 11.76
C ALA A 61 -14.15 -19.13 12.57
N TYR A 62 -13.76 -18.29 13.54
CA TYR A 62 -14.70 -17.52 14.35
C TYR A 62 -14.23 -16.07 14.53
N VAL A 63 -15.19 -15.19 14.80
CA VAL A 63 -14.95 -13.76 14.96
C VAL A 63 -15.00 -13.37 16.45
N ASN A 64 -13.87 -12.91 16.99
CA ASN A 64 -13.86 -12.16 18.24
C ASN A 64 -13.98 -10.68 17.91
N THR A 65 -15.20 -10.15 17.95
CA THR A 65 -15.61 -8.84 17.40
C THR A 65 -14.61 -7.70 17.61
N ASN A 66 -13.98 -7.60 18.79
CA ASN A 66 -13.09 -6.49 19.15
C ASN A 66 -11.60 -6.88 19.25
N LYS A 67 -11.20 -8.06 18.75
CA LYS A 67 -9.83 -8.58 18.89
C LYS A 67 -9.24 -9.15 17.60
N HIS A 68 -9.85 -10.17 17.01
CA HIS A 68 -9.36 -10.84 15.80
C HIS A 68 -10.49 -11.60 15.08
N ILE A 69 -10.22 -11.98 13.84
CA ILE A 69 -10.88 -13.12 13.20
C ILE A 69 -9.89 -14.28 13.29
N ARG A 70 -10.24 -15.33 14.03
CA ARG A 70 -9.42 -16.53 14.15
C ARG A 70 -9.80 -17.49 13.04
N LEU A 71 -8.82 -17.95 12.27
CA LEU A 71 -9.00 -18.97 11.23
C LEU A 71 -8.94 -20.37 11.85
N THR A 72 -7.86 -20.70 12.57
CA THR A 72 -7.76 -21.93 13.38
C THR A 72 -7.35 -21.61 14.80
N GLN A 73 -7.67 -22.50 15.72
CA GLN A 73 -7.23 -22.52 17.12
C GLN A 73 -5.93 -23.33 17.27
N ASP A 74 -5.37 -23.26 18.48
CA ASP A 74 -4.26 -24.10 18.93
C ASP A 74 -4.77 -25.53 19.21
N ARG A 75 -5.26 -26.19 18.17
CA ARG A 75 -5.92 -27.52 18.16
C ARG A 75 -5.63 -28.24 16.84
N GLN A 76 -5.61 -29.57 16.87
CA GLN A 76 -5.39 -30.42 15.70
C GLN A 76 -6.60 -30.40 14.75
N SER A 77 -6.33 -30.61 13.46
CA SER A 77 -7.35 -30.87 12.42
C SER A 77 -8.43 -29.78 12.23
N GLU A 78 -8.07 -28.50 12.39
CA GLU A 78 -8.95 -27.37 12.06
C GLU A 78 -8.64 -26.80 10.66
N THR A 79 -9.65 -26.29 9.96
CA THR A 79 -9.57 -25.72 8.60
C THR A 79 -10.49 -24.51 8.45
N GLY A 80 -10.02 -23.33 8.82
CA GLY A 80 -10.80 -22.09 8.75
C GLY A 80 -10.45 -21.19 7.58
N TRP A 81 -11.42 -20.38 7.16
CA TRP A 81 -11.26 -19.42 6.07
C TRP A 81 -12.01 -18.10 6.29
N LEU A 82 -11.52 -17.06 5.60
CA LEU A 82 -12.08 -15.72 5.50
C LEU A 82 -11.92 -15.23 4.06
N TRP A 83 -13.00 -14.95 3.33
CA TRP A 83 -12.98 -14.58 1.91
C TRP A 83 -13.80 -13.33 1.62
N SER A 84 -13.32 -12.46 0.73
CA SER A 84 -14.09 -11.31 0.25
C SER A 84 -15.36 -11.81 -0.50
N ARG A 85 -16.48 -11.12 -0.31
CA ARG A 85 -17.76 -11.36 -1.00
C ARG A 85 -17.74 -10.87 -2.44
N LEU A 86 -17.04 -9.78 -2.67
CA LEU A 86 -16.85 -9.17 -3.98
C LEU A 86 -15.42 -9.44 -4.47
N PRO A 87 -15.22 -9.50 -5.80
CA PRO A 87 -13.89 -9.57 -6.36
C PRO A 87 -13.24 -8.17 -6.45
N LEU A 88 -11.92 -8.16 -6.51
CA LEU A 88 -11.08 -6.97 -6.48
C LEU A 88 -11.00 -6.34 -7.89
N THR A 89 -11.79 -5.30 -8.14
CA THR A 89 -11.91 -4.67 -9.48
C THR A 89 -10.73 -3.81 -9.94
N PRO A 90 -9.92 -3.14 -9.08
CA PRO A 90 -8.78 -2.34 -9.55
C PRO A 90 -7.67 -3.19 -10.17
N ALA A 91 -7.05 -2.69 -11.24
CA ALA A 91 -5.95 -3.39 -11.92
C ALA A 91 -4.62 -3.37 -11.13
N ASN A 92 -4.40 -2.34 -10.31
CA ASN A 92 -3.23 -2.19 -9.45
C ASN A 92 -3.71 -1.96 -8.02
N TYR A 93 -3.08 -2.60 -7.04
CA TYR A 93 -3.50 -2.55 -5.65
C TYR A 93 -2.39 -2.88 -4.66
N GLN A 94 -2.55 -2.38 -3.45
CA GLN A 94 -1.77 -2.72 -2.26
C GLN A 94 -2.71 -3.28 -1.20
N ILE A 95 -2.35 -4.42 -0.63
CA ILE A 95 -3.10 -5.08 0.44
C ILE A 95 -2.15 -5.27 1.62
N ASP A 96 -2.43 -4.59 2.71
CA ASP A 96 -1.67 -4.68 3.96
C ASP A 96 -2.50 -5.53 4.95
N ILE A 97 -1.99 -6.70 5.32
CA ILE A 97 -2.64 -7.64 6.24
C ILE A 97 -1.82 -7.73 7.53
N GLU A 98 -2.46 -7.43 8.65
CA GLU A 98 -1.94 -7.70 9.99
C GLU A 98 -2.46 -9.05 10.48
N PHE A 99 -1.55 -9.91 10.91
CA PHE A 99 -1.86 -11.26 11.35
C PHE A 99 -1.03 -11.64 12.58
N LYS A 100 -1.44 -12.71 13.27
CA LYS A 100 -0.68 -13.29 14.37
C LYS A 100 -0.76 -14.81 14.32
N ILE A 101 0.40 -15.46 14.32
CA ILE A 101 0.54 -16.91 14.47
C ILE A 101 1.04 -17.21 15.88
N SER A 102 0.27 -17.98 16.65
CA SER A 102 0.59 -18.28 18.06
C SER A 102 -0.01 -19.59 18.54
N GLY A 103 0.81 -20.41 19.18
CA GLY A 103 0.39 -21.63 19.88
C GLY A 103 1.22 -21.86 21.14
N GLY A 104 0.83 -22.82 21.98
CA GLY A 104 1.45 -23.12 23.28
C GLY A 104 2.81 -23.82 23.22
N SER A 105 3.09 -24.55 22.13
CA SER A 105 4.34 -25.28 21.92
C SER A 105 5.47 -24.42 21.35
N GLY A 106 6.70 -24.61 21.84
CA GLY A 106 7.90 -23.95 21.33
C GLY A 106 8.57 -24.65 20.14
N HIS A 107 8.27 -25.92 19.90
CA HIS A 107 9.11 -26.81 19.06
C HIS A 107 8.31 -27.67 18.06
N LEU A 108 7.03 -27.89 18.34
CA LEU A 108 6.07 -28.64 17.51
C LEU A 108 4.89 -27.71 17.23
N PHE A 109 4.77 -27.22 16.00
CA PHE A 109 3.77 -26.23 15.59
C PHE A 109 3.58 -26.33 14.07
N GLY A 110 2.40 -25.95 13.57
CA GLY A 110 2.04 -26.11 12.17
C GLY A 110 0.56 -25.85 11.88
N ASP A 111 0.10 -26.00 10.64
CA ASP A 111 0.96 -26.13 9.45
C ASP A 111 1.24 -24.74 8.87
N GLY A 112 0.23 -23.87 8.90
CA GLY A 112 0.38 -22.44 8.62
C GLY A 112 -0.91 -21.81 8.12
N MET A 113 -0.75 -20.68 7.43
CA MET A 113 -1.85 -19.97 6.78
C MET A 113 -1.49 -19.54 5.36
N ALA A 114 -2.49 -19.24 4.54
CA ALA A 114 -2.32 -18.78 3.17
C ALA A 114 -3.16 -17.54 2.89
N ILE A 115 -2.63 -16.68 2.02
CA ILE A 115 -3.32 -15.51 1.46
C ILE A 115 -3.50 -15.74 -0.03
N TRP A 116 -4.70 -15.44 -0.54
CA TRP A 116 -5.15 -15.81 -1.87
C TRP A 116 -5.59 -14.59 -2.66
N LEU A 117 -5.17 -14.53 -3.92
CA LEU A 117 -5.76 -13.67 -4.95
C LEU A 117 -6.13 -14.58 -6.12
N THR A 118 -7.33 -15.16 -6.05
CA THR A 118 -7.77 -16.26 -6.91
C THR A 118 -9.16 -16.04 -7.50
N LYS A 119 -9.43 -16.71 -8.62
CA LYS A 119 -10.71 -16.62 -9.35
C LYS A 119 -11.90 -17.24 -8.62
N SER A 120 -11.65 -18.30 -7.84
CA SER A 120 -12.59 -18.94 -6.93
C SER A 120 -12.36 -18.49 -5.48
N ARG A 121 -13.37 -18.70 -4.64
CA ARG A 121 -13.34 -18.44 -3.19
C ARG A 121 -14.10 -19.51 -2.40
N ALA A 122 -13.79 -19.67 -1.12
CA ALA A 122 -14.53 -20.51 -0.17
C ALA A 122 -14.74 -21.99 -0.63
N GLU A 123 -13.80 -22.53 -1.41
CA GLU A 123 -13.72 -23.94 -1.75
C GLU A 123 -12.65 -24.60 -0.86
N TYR A 124 -13.07 -25.56 -0.03
CA TYR A 124 -12.17 -26.31 0.86
C TYR A 124 -11.16 -27.17 0.09
N GLY A 125 -10.00 -27.40 0.71
CA GLY A 125 -9.06 -28.41 0.26
C GLY A 125 -7.82 -28.51 1.14
N THR A 126 -6.85 -29.29 0.67
CA THR A 126 -5.63 -29.65 1.41
C THR A 126 -4.54 -28.57 1.36
N VAL A 127 -4.70 -27.50 0.58
CA VAL A 127 -3.67 -26.48 0.40
C VAL A 127 -3.93 -25.35 1.39
N PHE A 128 -3.39 -25.47 2.60
CA PHE A 128 -3.61 -24.52 3.71
C PHE A 128 -5.11 -24.25 3.98
N GLY A 129 -5.96 -25.26 3.78
CA GLY A 129 -7.41 -25.19 3.94
C GLY A 129 -8.20 -24.77 2.69
N SER A 130 -7.52 -24.37 1.62
CA SER A 130 -8.12 -24.02 0.33
C SER A 130 -7.94 -25.15 -0.69
N LYS A 131 -8.69 -25.07 -1.79
CA LYS A 131 -8.61 -26.04 -2.89
C LYS A 131 -7.23 -26.10 -3.54
N ASP A 132 -6.86 -27.31 -3.96
CA ASP A 132 -5.75 -27.55 -4.87
C ASP A 132 -6.11 -27.11 -6.31
N LYS A 133 -5.10 -26.90 -7.18
CA LYS A 133 -5.27 -26.50 -8.59
C LYS A 133 -6.08 -25.22 -8.75
N PHE A 134 -5.74 -24.22 -7.95
CA PHE A 134 -6.34 -22.89 -8.02
C PHE A 134 -5.88 -22.11 -9.26
N GLU A 135 -6.65 -21.09 -9.65
CA GLU A 135 -6.31 -20.12 -10.72
C GLU A 135 -6.08 -18.75 -10.06
N GLY A 136 -4.83 -18.27 -10.04
CA GLY A 136 -4.43 -17.04 -9.33
C GLY A 136 -3.05 -17.14 -8.66
N VAL A 137 -2.88 -16.50 -7.50
CA VAL A 137 -1.70 -16.69 -6.64
C VAL A 137 -2.13 -17.09 -5.23
N GLY A 138 -1.40 -18.05 -4.66
CA GLY A 138 -1.40 -18.38 -3.23
C GLY A 138 -0.07 -17.95 -2.62
N ILE A 139 -0.12 -17.22 -1.51
CA ILE A 139 1.04 -16.80 -0.71
C ILE A 139 0.93 -17.53 0.63
N PHE A 140 1.76 -18.55 0.81
CA PHE A 140 1.76 -19.43 1.97
C PHE A 140 2.73 -18.89 3.03
N LEU A 141 2.27 -18.81 4.27
CA LEU A 141 3.02 -18.50 5.47
C LEU A 141 3.14 -19.82 6.24
N ASP A 142 4.09 -20.63 5.78
CA ASP A 142 4.32 -21.99 6.21
C ASP A 142 5.18 -22.01 7.47
N THR A 143 4.72 -22.68 8.53
CA THR A 143 5.45 -22.79 9.79
C THR A 143 6.06 -24.17 10.01
N TYR A 144 5.71 -25.19 9.21
CA TYR A 144 6.13 -26.58 9.42
C TYR A 144 6.89 -27.14 8.21
N ALA A 145 8.10 -27.66 8.45
CA ALA A 145 8.91 -28.26 7.40
C ALA A 145 8.52 -29.73 7.16
N ASN A 146 7.73 -30.02 6.12
CA ASN A 146 7.39 -31.39 5.73
C ASN A 146 8.60 -32.12 5.11
N ALA A 147 9.54 -31.39 4.52
CA ALA A 147 10.79 -31.93 3.99
C ALA A 147 12.06 -31.26 4.58
N ARG A 148 13.22 -31.86 4.31
CA ARG A 148 14.51 -31.29 4.71
C ARG A 148 14.96 -30.24 3.68
N HIS A 149 15.05 -28.99 4.13
CA HIS A 149 15.43 -27.85 3.31
C HIS A 149 16.80 -27.27 3.64
N SER A 150 17.31 -26.43 2.73
CA SER A 150 18.52 -25.61 2.93
C SER A 150 18.25 -24.29 3.64
N TYR A 151 16.97 -23.95 3.84
CA TYR A 151 16.47 -22.71 4.41
C TYR A 151 15.70 -22.96 5.71
N SER A 152 15.49 -21.90 6.51
CA SER A 152 14.75 -21.97 7.77
C SER A 152 13.24 -21.72 7.60
N PHE A 153 12.49 -22.19 8.59
CA PHE A 153 11.05 -21.91 8.76
C PHE A 153 10.85 -20.98 9.97
N PRO A 154 9.77 -20.18 10.03
CA PRO A 154 8.71 -20.06 9.03
C PRO A 154 9.17 -19.50 7.68
N ARG A 155 8.51 -19.95 6.62
CA ARG A 155 8.78 -19.60 5.23
C ARG A 155 7.56 -18.95 4.60
N ILE A 156 7.78 -17.83 3.94
CA ILE A 156 6.75 -17.14 3.18
C ILE A 156 7.08 -17.41 1.71
N MET A 157 6.19 -18.08 0.97
CA MET A 157 6.40 -18.42 -0.43
C MET A 157 5.14 -18.19 -1.27
N ALA A 158 5.31 -17.87 -2.55
CA ALA A 158 4.22 -17.66 -3.50
C ALA A 158 4.22 -18.69 -4.63
N MET A 159 3.06 -19.26 -4.94
CA MET A 159 2.83 -20.12 -6.11
C MET A 159 1.80 -19.46 -7.03
N ILE A 160 2.11 -19.39 -8.32
CA ILE A 160 1.15 -19.02 -9.36
C ILE A 160 0.40 -20.29 -9.77
N GLY A 161 -0.92 -20.28 -9.61
CA GLY A 161 -1.81 -21.38 -9.99
C GLY A 161 -2.42 -21.14 -11.37
N ASP A 162 -2.31 -22.14 -12.24
CA ASP A 162 -2.82 -22.18 -13.62
C ASP A 162 -4.15 -22.95 -13.75
N GLY A 163 -4.76 -23.34 -12.63
CA GLY A 163 -5.95 -24.18 -12.59
C GLY A 163 -5.70 -25.68 -12.82
N ARG A 164 -4.43 -26.13 -12.90
CA ARG A 164 -4.08 -27.52 -13.27
C ARG A 164 -2.97 -28.12 -12.41
N THR A 165 -1.98 -27.31 -12.06
CA THR A 165 -0.78 -27.69 -11.32
C THR A 165 -1.13 -27.86 -9.84
N SER A 166 -0.78 -29.03 -9.29
CA SER A 166 -0.95 -29.37 -7.88
C SER A 166 0.03 -28.60 -7.00
N TYR A 167 -0.38 -28.21 -5.80
CA TYR A 167 0.57 -27.83 -4.75
C TYR A 167 1.38 -29.06 -4.30
N ASP A 168 2.66 -28.87 -3.99
CA ASP A 168 3.57 -29.95 -3.61
C ASP A 168 3.76 -30.00 -2.09
N LEU A 169 2.75 -30.54 -1.40
CA LEU A 169 2.71 -30.61 0.07
C LEU A 169 3.90 -31.41 0.64
N GLY A 170 4.36 -32.44 -0.08
CA GLY A 170 5.46 -33.30 0.38
C GLY A 170 6.85 -32.66 0.34
N SER A 171 7.00 -31.48 -0.29
CA SER A 171 8.22 -30.69 -0.24
C SER A 171 7.93 -29.18 -0.12
N ASP A 172 6.92 -28.81 0.67
CA ASP A 172 6.64 -27.44 1.09
C ASP A 172 6.51 -26.44 -0.09
N GLY A 173 5.92 -26.91 -1.21
CA GLY A 173 5.70 -26.13 -2.42
C GLY A 173 6.94 -25.82 -3.26
N GLU A 174 8.13 -26.30 -2.89
CA GLU A 174 9.42 -25.87 -3.44
C GLU A 174 9.48 -25.87 -4.98
N LYS A 175 9.00 -26.95 -5.62
CA LYS A 175 9.03 -27.10 -7.09
C LYS A 175 8.24 -26.03 -7.85
N ASN A 176 7.21 -25.46 -7.22
CA ASN A 176 6.26 -24.52 -7.82
C ASN A 176 6.39 -23.10 -7.22
N SER A 177 7.47 -22.84 -6.48
CA SER A 177 7.73 -21.54 -5.85
C SER A 177 8.14 -20.49 -6.89
N ALA A 178 7.32 -19.45 -7.05
CA ALA A 178 7.60 -18.27 -7.87
C ALA A 178 8.40 -17.19 -7.11
N GLY A 179 8.48 -17.28 -5.78
CA GLY A 179 9.26 -16.39 -4.92
C GLY A 179 9.11 -16.79 -3.45
N ALA A 180 10.16 -16.66 -2.64
CA ALA A 180 10.13 -17.03 -1.23
C ALA A 180 11.15 -16.28 -0.36
N CYS A 181 10.86 -16.13 0.93
CA CYS A 181 11.80 -15.73 1.97
C CYS A 181 11.54 -16.48 3.28
N SER A 182 12.53 -16.50 4.19
CA SER A 182 12.38 -17.04 5.55
C SER A 182 12.30 -15.90 6.55
N ALA A 183 11.31 -15.93 7.46
CA ALA A 183 11.11 -14.87 8.45
C ALA A 183 10.47 -15.38 9.74
N SER A 184 10.92 -14.86 10.88
CA SER A 184 10.39 -15.22 12.21
C SER A 184 9.07 -14.50 12.50
N ILE A 185 7.99 -14.94 11.83
CA ILE A 185 6.63 -14.37 11.94
C ILE A 185 5.77 -15.02 13.03
N ARG A 186 6.23 -16.11 13.65
CA ARG A 186 5.53 -16.84 14.71
C ARG A 186 5.85 -16.25 16.09
N ARG A 187 4.84 -16.15 16.97
CA ARG A 187 4.96 -15.67 18.36
C ARG A 187 5.66 -14.31 18.51
N ASN A 188 5.51 -13.43 17.53
CA ASN A 188 6.12 -12.12 17.58
C ASN A 188 5.42 -11.22 18.62
N ASP A 189 6.20 -10.48 19.40
CA ASP A 189 5.70 -9.52 20.39
C ASP A 189 5.29 -8.19 19.74
N ILE A 190 5.86 -7.88 18.58
CA ILE A 190 5.49 -6.70 17.79
C ILE A 190 4.45 -7.03 16.71
N LYS A 191 3.78 -5.97 16.24
CA LYS A 191 2.84 -6.00 15.12
C LYS A 191 3.48 -6.66 13.90
N THR A 192 2.95 -7.82 13.51
CA THR A 192 3.41 -8.55 12.32
C THR A 192 2.45 -8.27 11.16
N MET A 193 3.00 -7.82 10.02
CA MET A 193 2.22 -7.52 8.83
C MET A 193 2.89 -8.05 7.56
N ILE A 194 2.06 -8.35 6.57
CA ILE A 194 2.47 -8.62 5.19
C ILE A 194 1.81 -7.59 4.27
N ARG A 195 2.60 -7.02 3.37
CA ARG A 195 2.17 -6.07 2.33
C ARG A 195 2.34 -6.73 0.98
N ILE A 196 1.25 -6.82 0.23
CA ILE A 196 1.21 -7.38 -1.12
C ILE A 196 0.90 -6.22 -2.06
N ARG A 197 1.87 -5.83 -2.90
CA ARG A 197 1.68 -4.81 -3.95
C ARG A 197 1.65 -5.50 -5.30
N TYR A 198 0.51 -5.46 -5.98
CA TYR A 198 0.39 -5.92 -7.36
C TYR A 198 0.20 -4.73 -8.30
N LYS A 199 1.00 -4.70 -9.35
CA LYS A 199 0.91 -3.72 -10.44
C LYS A 199 0.82 -4.50 -11.73
N LYS A 200 -0.30 -4.35 -12.44
CA LYS A 200 -0.53 -5.00 -13.73
C LYS A 200 0.64 -4.70 -14.67
N ASP A 201 1.05 -5.72 -15.42
CA ASP A 201 2.13 -5.68 -16.40
C ASP A 201 3.53 -5.39 -15.81
N LYS A 202 3.67 -5.22 -14.48
CA LYS A 202 4.96 -5.15 -13.76
C LYS A 202 5.20 -6.41 -12.92
N GLY A 203 4.24 -6.81 -12.07
CA GLY A 203 4.36 -7.98 -11.21
C GLY A 203 3.80 -7.80 -9.80
N LEU A 204 4.25 -8.66 -8.89
CA LEU A 204 3.83 -8.73 -7.49
C LEU A 204 5.03 -8.61 -6.55
N GLU A 205 4.98 -7.68 -5.60
CA GLU A 205 5.97 -7.44 -4.56
C GLU A 205 5.39 -7.81 -3.19
N VAL A 206 6.16 -8.54 -2.38
CA VAL A 206 5.80 -8.90 -0.99
C VAL A 206 6.82 -8.32 -0.02
N LEU A 207 6.34 -7.55 0.95
CA LEU A 207 7.12 -7.05 2.08
C LEU A 207 6.54 -7.53 3.41
N LEU A 208 7.40 -7.66 4.42
CA LEU A 208 7.04 -8.09 5.77
C LEU A 208 7.48 -7.06 6.79
N GLN A 209 6.59 -6.68 7.69
CA GLN A 209 6.92 -5.96 8.93
C GLN A 209 6.93 -6.98 10.06
N TYR A 210 8.12 -7.31 10.60
CA TYR A 210 8.26 -8.28 11.69
C TYR A 210 9.50 -8.08 12.58
N LYS A 211 10.36 -7.08 12.31
CA LYS A 211 11.56 -6.75 13.09
C LYS A 211 11.40 -5.49 13.96
N GLY A 212 10.71 -4.49 13.42
CA GLY A 212 10.41 -3.22 14.06
C GLY A 212 9.04 -2.69 13.66
N TRP A 213 8.59 -1.65 14.36
CA TRP A 213 7.35 -0.94 14.01
C TRP A 213 7.59 -0.06 12.77
N ASP A 214 6.73 -0.20 11.76
CA ASP A 214 6.87 0.40 10.42
C ASP A 214 8.17 0.06 9.66
N GLU A 215 8.90 -0.98 10.11
CA GLU A 215 10.09 -1.49 9.44
C GLU A 215 9.72 -2.56 8.40
N TRP A 216 9.48 -2.14 7.16
CA TRP A 216 9.17 -3.02 6.03
C TRP A 216 10.44 -3.66 5.44
N THR A 217 10.61 -4.97 5.68
CA THR A 217 11.65 -5.79 5.04
C THR A 217 11.11 -6.39 3.73
N PRO A 218 11.75 -6.20 2.56
CA PRO A 218 11.40 -6.93 1.34
C PRO A 218 11.54 -8.44 1.51
N CYS A 219 10.55 -9.20 1.07
CA CYS A 219 10.56 -10.67 1.11
C CYS A 219 10.90 -11.24 -0.26
N PHE A 220 10.08 -10.96 -1.28
CA PHE A 220 10.36 -11.33 -2.68
C PHE A 220 9.57 -10.47 -3.67
N GLU A 221 9.97 -10.52 -4.94
CA GLU A 221 9.30 -9.87 -6.07
C GLU A 221 9.15 -10.90 -7.21
N ILE A 222 7.95 -10.98 -7.79
CA ILE A 222 7.64 -11.83 -8.95
C ILE A 222 7.37 -10.91 -10.14
N LYS A 223 8.34 -10.83 -11.06
CA LYS A 223 8.29 -9.94 -12.23
C LYS A 223 7.47 -10.53 -13.37
N ASN A 224 6.86 -9.65 -14.17
CA ASN A 224 6.12 -9.99 -15.40
C ASN A 224 4.98 -11.00 -15.20
N MET A 225 4.44 -11.12 -13.98
CA MET A 225 3.29 -11.99 -13.71
C MET A 225 1.96 -11.26 -13.92
N THR A 226 0.94 -12.03 -14.31
CA THR A 226 -0.43 -11.53 -14.50
C THR A 226 -1.40 -12.33 -13.65
N LEU A 227 -2.19 -11.64 -12.83
CA LEU A 227 -3.28 -12.25 -12.08
C LEU A 227 -4.58 -12.35 -12.90
N PRO A 228 -5.49 -13.30 -12.57
CA PRO A 228 -6.83 -13.36 -13.16
C PRO A 228 -7.56 -12.03 -13.04
N THR A 229 -8.41 -11.69 -14.01
CA THR A 229 -9.23 -10.48 -13.93
C THR A 229 -10.22 -10.60 -12.77
N MET A 230 -10.21 -9.61 -11.87
CA MET A 230 -11.11 -9.52 -10.72
C MET A 230 -10.98 -10.74 -9.77
N PRO A 231 -9.82 -10.95 -9.12
CA PRO A 231 -9.64 -12.04 -8.17
C PRO A 231 -10.37 -11.74 -6.85
N TYR A 232 -10.80 -12.77 -6.14
CA TYR A 232 -11.22 -12.67 -4.74
C TYR A 232 -10.00 -12.63 -3.82
N LEU A 233 -10.09 -11.87 -2.73
CA LEU A 233 -9.12 -11.88 -1.65
C LEU A 233 -9.54 -12.94 -0.62
N GLY A 234 -8.66 -13.86 -0.29
CA GLY A 234 -8.90 -14.91 0.71
C GLY A 234 -7.77 -15.05 1.70
N MET A 235 -8.11 -15.49 2.90
CA MET A 235 -7.16 -15.99 3.89
C MET A 235 -7.67 -17.33 4.42
N THR A 236 -6.83 -18.34 4.46
CA THR A 236 -7.17 -19.68 4.98
C THR A 236 -6.07 -20.16 5.91
N ALA A 237 -6.38 -21.08 6.81
CA ALA A 237 -5.38 -21.73 7.65
C ALA A 237 -5.78 -23.18 7.93
N ILE A 238 -4.79 -24.03 8.20
CA ILE A 238 -4.98 -25.44 8.53
C ILE A 238 -4.04 -25.86 9.66
N THR A 239 -4.50 -26.82 10.47
CA THR A 239 -3.66 -27.51 11.46
C THR A 239 -3.71 -29.02 11.25
N GLY A 240 -2.56 -29.67 11.28
CA GLY A 240 -2.42 -31.12 11.19
C GLY A 240 -2.39 -31.80 12.55
N GLU A 241 -1.43 -32.70 12.74
CA GLU A 241 -1.06 -33.26 14.05
C GLU A 241 -0.40 -32.21 14.97
N VAL A 242 0.28 -31.24 14.37
CA VAL A 242 0.78 -30.03 15.00
C VAL A 242 -0.15 -28.86 14.71
N HIS A 243 -0.13 -27.85 15.58
CA HIS A 243 -1.08 -26.75 15.52
C HIS A 243 -0.49 -25.42 16.00
N ASP A 244 -1.07 -24.35 15.47
CA ASP A 244 -0.98 -22.97 15.94
C ASP A 244 -2.36 -22.32 15.75
N ALA A 245 -2.68 -21.32 16.57
CA ALA A 245 -3.78 -20.42 16.26
C ALA A 245 -3.34 -19.37 15.23
N HIS A 246 -4.16 -19.18 14.19
CA HIS A 246 -3.93 -18.24 13.09
C HIS A 246 -4.97 -17.12 13.14
N ASP A 247 -4.56 -15.92 13.55
CA ASP A 247 -5.42 -14.75 13.73
C ASP A 247 -5.20 -13.71 12.62
N ILE A 248 -6.28 -13.22 12.00
CA ILE A 248 -6.31 -11.99 11.21
C ILE A 248 -6.73 -10.83 12.12
N ILE A 249 -5.93 -9.77 12.17
CA ILE A 249 -6.18 -8.59 13.01
C ILE A 249 -6.71 -7.42 12.17
N SER A 250 -6.14 -7.16 11.00
CA SER A 250 -6.65 -6.14 10.10
C SER A 250 -6.27 -6.41 8.64
N ILE A 251 -7.08 -5.89 7.72
CA ILE A 251 -6.82 -5.86 6.29
C ILE A 251 -7.09 -4.44 5.81
N ALA A 252 -6.10 -3.81 5.19
CA ALA A 252 -6.22 -2.52 4.54
C ALA A 252 -5.87 -2.66 3.05
N SER A 253 -6.89 -2.70 2.20
CA SER A 253 -6.73 -2.75 0.74
C SER A 253 -6.86 -1.37 0.14
N ASN A 254 -6.01 -1.03 -0.83
CA ASN A 254 -6.00 0.23 -1.55
C ASN A 254 -5.80 -0.03 -3.04
N SER A 255 -6.47 0.72 -3.92
CA SER A 255 -6.08 0.75 -5.33
C SER A 255 -4.89 1.70 -5.52
N ILE A 256 -3.98 1.33 -6.42
CA ILE A 256 -2.83 2.15 -6.78
C ILE A 256 -3.19 2.94 -8.05
N VAL A 257 -3.38 4.25 -7.90
CA VAL A 257 -3.48 5.18 -9.03
C VAL A 257 -2.08 5.61 -9.40
N LEU A 258 -1.66 5.28 -10.61
CA LEU A 258 -0.39 5.74 -11.19
C LEU A 258 -0.61 7.14 -11.74
N ASN A 259 -0.01 8.16 -11.12
CA ASN A 259 -0.03 9.51 -11.67
C ASN A 259 1.12 9.62 -12.67
N PRO A 260 0.87 9.80 -13.98
CA PRO A 260 1.95 10.05 -14.92
C PRO A 260 2.61 11.40 -14.58
N PRO A 261 3.96 11.47 -14.47
CA PRO A 261 4.63 12.75 -14.43
C PRO A 261 4.28 13.51 -15.72
N ASN A 262 3.68 14.70 -15.55
CA ASN A 262 3.10 15.55 -16.61
C ASN A 262 1.66 15.21 -17.10
N LEU A 263 0.71 15.11 -16.17
CA LEU A 263 -0.48 15.96 -16.30
C LEU A 263 -0.34 17.22 -15.44
N GLN A 264 0.66 18.04 -15.77
CA GLN A 264 0.52 19.48 -15.57
C GLN A 264 -0.68 19.88 -16.43
N MET A 265 -1.83 20.17 -15.81
CA MET A 265 -2.89 20.89 -16.52
C MET A 265 -2.31 22.24 -16.87
N ASP A 266 -1.89 22.40 -18.12
CA ASP A 266 -1.36 23.65 -18.62
C ASP A 266 -2.41 24.76 -18.40
N GLU A 267 -2.11 25.68 -17.49
CA GLU A 267 -2.96 26.84 -17.20
C GLU A 267 -3.19 27.73 -18.44
N SER A 268 -2.39 27.57 -19.51
CA SER A 268 -2.62 28.24 -20.79
C SER A 268 -3.93 27.82 -21.47
N VAL A 269 -4.43 26.59 -21.26
CA VAL A 269 -5.63 26.07 -21.94
C VAL A 269 -6.91 26.79 -21.49
N LYS A 270 -6.91 27.46 -20.32
CA LYS A 270 -8.04 28.32 -19.87
C LYS A 270 -8.26 29.57 -20.72
N LYS A 271 -7.35 29.94 -21.64
CA LYS A 271 -7.51 31.12 -22.53
C LYS A 271 -8.01 30.80 -23.94
N GLY A 272 -8.25 29.52 -24.28
CA GLY A 272 -8.41 29.05 -25.66
C GLY A 272 -9.82 28.78 -26.20
N ARG A 273 -10.92 29.15 -25.52
CA ARG A 273 -12.28 28.83 -26.03
C ARG A 273 -13.36 29.85 -25.64
N LYS A 274 -13.43 30.96 -26.38
CA LYS A 274 -14.61 31.84 -26.37
C LYS A 274 -15.75 31.17 -27.15
N SER A 275 -16.78 30.68 -26.45
CA SER A 275 -18.04 30.31 -27.10
C SER A 275 -18.84 31.58 -27.44
N PRO A 276 -19.56 31.64 -28.58
CA PRO A 276 -20.20 32.86 -29.06
C PRO A 276 -21.63 33.02 -28.52
N PHE A 277 -21.85 32.91 -27.21
CA PHE A 277 -23.12 33.30 -26.60
C PHE A 277 -22.93 34.22 -25.39
N SER A 278 -23.43 35.45 -25.58
CA SER A 278 -23.50 36.49 -24.57
C SER A 278 -24.62 36.19 -23.57
N ALA A 279 -24.29 36.28 -22.28
CA ALA A 279 -25.24 36.65 -21.24
C ALA A 279 -24.49 37.50 -20.21
N SER A 280 -24.80 38.80 -20.19
CA SER A 280 -24.20 39.77 -19.29
C SER A 280 -24.65 39.55 -17.84
N LYS A 281 -23.74 39.79 -16.89
CA LYS A 281 -24.07 40.45 -15.62
C LYS A 281 -22.86 41.16 -15.03
N GLU A 282 -23.15 42.25 -14.34
CA GLU A 282 -22.19 43.27 -13.95
C GLU A 282 -21.58 43.03 -12.57
N GLY A 283 -20.33 43.48 -12.41
CA GLY A 283 -19.79 44.10 -11.20
C GLY A 283 -20.08 43.49 -9.82
N GLU A 284 -19.09 42.76 -9.28
CA GLU A 284 -18.77 42.88 -7.85
C GLU A 284 -17.60 43.84 -7.66
N GLY A 285 -17.93 45.03 -7.15
CA GLY A 285 -16.96 46.09 -6.90
C GLY A 285 -16.12 45.82 -5.67
N SER A 286 -14.82 46.16 -5.74
CA SER A 286 -13.91 46.14 -4.60
C SER A 286 -14.42 47.02 -3.45
N TRP A 287 -14.99 46.37 -2.43
CA TRP A 287 -15.50 47.01 -1.21
C TRP A 287 -14.39 47.83 -0.49
N PHE A 288 -13.15 47.34 -0.57
CA PHE A 288 -11.95 48.05 -0.12
C PHE A 288 -11.70 49.36 -0.88
N GLY A 289 -11.96 49.40 -2.19
CA GLY A 289 -11.79 50.61 -3.01
C GLY A 289 -12.80 51.71 -2.69
N THR A 290 -14.04 51.35 -2.31
CA THR A 290 -15.04 52.31 -1.80
C THR A 290 -14.70 52.80 -0.39
N LEU A 291 -14.28 51.90 0.50
CA LEU A 291 -13.91 52.26 1.88
C LEU A 291 -12.71 53.23 1.92
N PHE A 292 -11.68 52.97 1.11
CA PHE A 292 -10.50 53.83 1.01
C PHE A 292 -10.82 55.26 0.55
N LYS A 293 -11.75 55.42 -0.40
CA LYS A 293 -12.22 56.73 -0.87
C LYS A 293 -12.94 57.52 0.23
N LEU A 294 -13.76 56.86 1.05
CA LEU A 294 -14.47 57.51 2.16
C LEU A 294 -13.51 57.96 3.26
N ILE A 295 -12.48 57.17 3.58
CA ILE A 295 -11.44 57.55 4.55
C ILE A 295 -10.67 58.78 4.07
N LEU A 296 -10.27 58.81 2.80
CA LEU A 296 -9.61 59.99 2.21
C LEU A 296 -10.49 61.24 2.24
N LEU A 297 -11.78 61.13 1.89
CA LEU A 297 -12.72 62.24 1.96
C LEU A 297 -12.87 62.77 3.39
N GLY A 298 -13.01 61.88 4.38
CA GLY A 298 -13.08 62.24 5.79
C GLY A 298 -11.83 62.98 6.29
N GLY A 299 -10.64 62.54 5.87
CA GLY A 299 -9.37 63.22 6.17
C GLY A 299 -9.31 64.64 5.60
N VAL A 300 -9.76 64.86 4.36
CA VAL A 300 -9.81 66.19 3.73
C VAL A 300 -10.78 67.12 4.46
N VAL A 301 -11.98 66.64 4.83
CA VAL A 301 -12.97 67.44 5.57
C VAL A 301 -12.47 67.79 6.97
N ALA A 302 -11.85 66.85 7.69
CA ALA A 302 -11.25 67.10 8.99
C ALA A 302 -10.11 68.13 8.92
N GLY A 303 -9.25 68.04 7.90
CA GLY A 303 -8.19 69.01 7.64
C GLY A 303 -8.72 70.42 7.35
N ALA A 304 -9.75 70.52 6.50
CA ALA A 304 -10.41 71.79 6.19
C ALA A 304 -11.08 72.42 7.43
N TYR A 305 -11.73 71.62 8.28
CA TYR A 305 -12.35 72.08 9.52
C TYR A 305 -11.31 72.60 10.54
N GLN A 306 -10.18 71.89 10.70
CA GLN A 306 -9.07 72.34 11.54
C GLN A 306 -8.41 73.63 11.01
N ALA A 307 -8.30 73.79 9.69
CA ALA A 307 -7.82 75.02 9.08
C ALA A 307 -8.81 76.19 9.30
N TYR A 308 -10.11 75.95 9.15
CA TYR A 308 -11.17 76.93 9.42
C TYR A 308 -11.15 77.40 10.88
N LEU A 309 -11.09 76.47 11.85
CA LEU A 309 -10.98 76.79 13.28
C LEU A 309 -9.75 77.65 13.58
N LYS A 310 -8.57 77.29 13.04
CA LYS A 310 -7.35 78.09 13.21
C LYS A 310 -7.45 79.48 12.57
N PHE A 311 -8.11 79.60 11.41
CA PHE A 311 -8.35 80.89 10.77
C PHE A 311 -9.30 81.76 11.59
N PHE A 312 -10.41 81.20 12.08
CA PHE A 312 -11.42 81.90 12.87
C PHE A 312 -10.84 82.41 14.21
N LEU A 313 -10.13 81.55 14.95
CA LEU A 313 -9.45 81.92 16.19
C LEU A 313 -8.35 82.98 15.97
N LYS A 314 -7.61 82.91 14.86
CA LYS A 314 -6.60 83.92 14.50
C LYS A 314 -7.23 85.26 14.07
N GLY A 315 -8.47 85.24 13.57
CA GLY A 315 -9.27 86.44 13.29
C GLY A 315 -9.76 87.14 14.56
N MET A 316 -10.13 86.37 15.59
CA MET A 316 -10.58 86.92 16.88
C MET A 316 -9.45 87.63 17.66
N ASN A 317 -8.23 87.10 17.62
CA ASN A 317 -7.06 87.72 18.27
C ASN A 317 -6.51 88.99 17.57
N LYS A 318 -7.22 89.56 16.59
CA LYS A 318 -6.92 90.86 15.96
C LYS A 318 -8.00 91.92 16.17
N ARG A 319 -8.92 91.70 17.12
CA ARG A 319 -9.92 92.69 17.57
C ARG A 319 -9.99 92.81 19.10
N PHE A 320 -8.83 93.05 19.70
CA PHE A 320 -8.65 93.78 20.96
C PHE A 320 -7.33 94.56 20.86
#